data_AF-A0A061BJ01-F1
#
_entry.id   AF-A0A061BJ01-F1
#
_cell.length_a   1.000
_cell.length_b   1.000
_cell.length_c   1.000
_cell.angle_alpha   90.00
_cell.angle_beta   90.00
_cell.angle_gamma   90.00
#
_symmetry.space_group_name_H-M   'P 1'
#
loop_
_entity.id
_entity.type
_entity.pdbx_description
1 polymer ?
#
loop_
_entity_poly.entity_id
_entity_poly.type
_entity_poly.pdbx_seq_one_letter_code
_entity_poly.pdbx_strand_id
1 'polypeptide(L)'
;MPNDPKNLLENLCDGLETFLGFNKDSKGYDGSGIVYSDLDRLCDGVMGFLSGVLGAVKNTQTYNVGRKTLQNLVSDEINKHLCSGHDGFTTLLPRLTNEIGKYNTEVRDSNEKVKKPIEELLNQVGDAFMNKVQNILPQENEGEDPEKVQAAEKQIKNMFRDEIKTFNNTFNNAYNFTTKIEKTDMKIAINYLNSSLQLRVKHGVSNVAHEIKRLEQVADKEQKTFESAEKKVKEVMKTLKEGVDAKIANHVHRLVEQLKGKVQEILDDLKSINGSLVNYINQMQGWIDKAQLAIDAALEKIDFIFKEVNEGDSYKNPKPMKEAAEALKKQAQILFEVGNEVKQKIEELVPKAKVLVGQLDLAIRGDLNDPKVQ
;
A
#
# COMPACT_ATOMS: atom_id res chain seq x y z
N MET A 1 102.76 -35.63 -65.86
CA MET A 1 102.14 -35.11 -64.63
C MET A 1 101.77 -36.31 -63.79
N PRO A 2 102.38 -36.54 -62.61
CA PRO A 2 102.02 -37.68 -61.81
C PRO A 2 100.66 -37.39 -61.17
N ASN A 3 99.68 -38.23 -61.47
CA ASN A 3 98.47 -38.33 -60.66
C ASN A 3 98.94 -38.81 -59.29
N ASP A 4 99.11 -37.90 -58.33
CA ASP A 4 99.48 -38.24 -56.96
C ASP A 4 98.21 -38.72 -56.23
N PRO A 5 98.02 -40.04 -56.06
CA PRO A 5 96.79 -40.58 -55.52
C PRO A 5 96.54 -40.12 -54.10
N LYS A 6 97.60 -39.73 -53.38
CA LYS A 6 97.53 -39.21 -52.01
C LYS A 6 96.82 -37.86 -51.97
N ASN A 7 97.19 -36.93 -52.84
CA ASN A 7 96.55 -35.62 -52.92
C ASN A 7 95.07 -35.74 -53.35
N LEU A 8 94.72 -36.70 -54.19
CA LEU A 8 93.32 -36.94 -54.55
C LEU A 8 92.49 -37.43 -53.36
N LEU A 9 93.04 -38.34 -52.55
CA LEU A 9 92.38 -38.85 -51.35
C LEU A 9 92.28 -37.78 -50.25
N GLU A 10 93.33 -36.97 -50.05
CA GLU A 10 93.32 -35.87 -49.09
C GLU A 10 92.25 -34.81 -49.46
N ASN A 11 92.21 -34.39 -50.72
CA ASN A 11 91.18 -33.43 -51.19
C ASN A 11 89.76 -34.02 -51.13
N LEU A 12 89.59 -35.34 -51.35
CA LEU A 12 88.29 -36.00 -51.21
C LEU A 12 87.86 -36.09 -49.75
N CYS A 13 88.77 -36.43 -48.83
CA CYS A 13 88.49 -36.48 -47.41
C CYS A 13 88.21 -35.08 -46.84
N ASP A 14 89.02 -34.08 -47.17
CA ASP A 14 88.78 -32.69 -46.77
C ASP A 14 87.46 -32.15 -47.37
N GLY A 15 87.17 -32.51 -48.63
CA GLY A 15 85.89 -32.19 -49.27
C GLY A 15 84.71 -32.89 -48.61
N LEU A 16 84.83 -34.15 -48.21
CA LEU A 16 83.82 -34.92 -47.48
C LEU A 16 83.62 -34.38 -46.07
N GLU A 17 84.69 -34.06 -45.35
CA GLU A 17 84.62 -33.45 -44.03
C GLU A 17 83.93 -32.09 -44.10
N THR A 18 84.29 -31.24 -45.07
CA THR A 18 83.60 -29.96 -45.32
C THR A 18 82.14 -30.18 -45.71
N PHE A 19 81.86 -31.14 -46.60
CA PHE A 19 80.52 -31.49 -47.04
C PHE A 19 79.66 -32.02 -45.88
N LEU A 20 80.24 -32.76 -44.94
CA LEU A 20 79.58 -33.27 -43.74
C LEU A 20 79.56 -32.23 -42.60
N GLY A 21 80.33 -31.14 -42.69
CA GLY A 21 80.46 -30.12 -41.65
C GLY A 21 81.29 -30.61 -40.46
N PHE A 22 82.27 -31.48 -40.70
CA PHE A 22 83.18 -31.98 -39.69
C PHE A 22 84.28 -30.95 -39.40
N ASN A 23 84.47 -30.63 -38.13
CA ASN A 23 85.49 -29.73 -37.65
C ASN A 23 86.61 -30.53 -36.95
N LYS A 24 87.81 -30.51 -37.54
CA LYS A 24 88.98 -31.27 -37.05
C LYS A 24 89.40 -30.87 -35.63
N ASP A 25 89.21 -29.61 -35.22
CA ASP A 25 89.64 -29.11 -33.91
C ASP A 25 88.69 -29.56 -32.79
N SER A 26 87.38 -29.54 -33.04
CA SER A 26 86.38 -30.04 -32.09
C SER A 26 86.21 -31.56 -32.13
N LYS A 27 86.73 -32.23 -33.16
CA LYS A 27 86.51 -33.64 -33.49
C LYS A 27 85.02 -34.01 -33.55
N GLY A 28 84.19 -33.05 -33.98
CA GLY A 28 82.75 -33.17 -34.08
C GLY A 28 82.21 -32.41 -35.30
N TYR A 29 80.90 -32.42 -35.48
CA TYR A 29 80.24 -31.70 -36.57
C TYR A 29 79.82 -30.31 -36.09
N ASP A 30 80.12 -29.27 -36.86
CA ASP A 30 79.81 -27.87 -36.55
C ASP A 30 78.49 -27.36 -37.17
N GLY A 31 77.82 -28.22 -37.94
CA GLY A 31 76.55 -27.92 -38.59
C GLY A 31 76.65 -27.12 -39.89
N SER A 32 77.87 -26.86 -40.40
CA SER A 32 78.08 -26.15 -41.68
C SER A 32 77.89 -27.03 -42.92
N GLY A 33 77.86 -28.35 -42.76
CA GLY A 33 77.64 -29.32 -43.84
C GLY A 33 76.30 -30.06 -43.73
N ILE A 34 76.16 -31.18 -44.44
CA ILE A 34 74.89 -31.93 -44.52
C ILE A 34 74.48 -32.65 -43.24
N VAL A 35 75.37 -32.71 -42.23
CA VAL A 35 75.08 -33.40 -40.98
C VAL A 35 74.24 -32.50 -40.09
N TYR A 36 72.95 -32.81 -40.05
CA TYR A 36 71.97 -32.21 -39.16
C TYR A 36 72.39 -32.39 -37.70
N SER A 37 72.61 -31.29 -36.97
CA SER A 37 73.21 -31.32 -35.63
C SER A 37 72.30 -32.00 -34.62
N ASP A 38 72.87 -32.57 -33.56
CA ASP A 38 72.08 -33.17 -32.47
C ASP A 38 71.18 -32.13 -31.77
N LEU A 39 71.59 -30.86 -31.76
CA LEU A 39 70.78 -29.76 -31.25
C LEU A 39 69.57 -29.47 -32.16
N ASP A 40 69.76 -29.51 -33.48
CA ASP A 40 68.66 -29.35 -34.44
C ASP A 40 67.66 -30.52 -34.33
N ARG A 41 68.16 -31.76 -34.14
CA ARG A 41 67.31 -32.94 -33.86
C ARG A 41 66.51 -32.79 -32.57
N LEU A 42 67.10 -32.19 -31.53
CA LEU A 42 66.40 -31.90 -30.28
C LEU A 42 65.33 -30.81 -30.48
N CYS A 43 65.66 -29.73 -31.20
CA CYS A 43 64.71 -28.68 -31.55
C CYS A 43 63.50 -29.25 -32.31
N ASP A 44 63.74 -30.12 -33.29
CA ASP A 44 62.67 -30.82 -34.01
C ASP A 44 61.86 -31.76 -33.11
N GLY A 45 62.53 -32.48 -32.20
CA GLY A 45 61.86 -33.35 -31.22
C GLY A 45 60.91 -32.56 -30.31
N VAL A 46 61.34 -31.40 -29.83
CA VAL A 46 60.51 -30.49 -29.02
C VAL A 46 59.35 -29.93 -29.85
N MET A 47 59.59 -29.56 -31.10
CA MET A 47 58.56 -29.05 -32.02
C MET A 47 57.52 -30.11 -32.36
N GLY A 48 57.96 -31.36 -32.59
CA GLY A 48 57.09 -32.51 -32.78
C GLY A 48 56.25 -32.81 -31.53
N PHE A 49 56.85 -32.73 -30.34
CA PHE A 49 56.13 -32.85 -29.07
C PHE A 49 55.04 -31.76 -28.92
N LEU A 50 55.40 -30.49 -29.14
CA LEU A 50 54.46 -29.37 -29.06
C LEU A 50 53.34 -29.50 -30.10
N SER A 51 53.65 -29.95 -31.32
CA SER A 51 52.66 -30.26 -32.36
C SER A 51 51.66 -31.31 -31.90
N GLY A 52 52.15 -32.40 -31.30
CA GLY A 52 51.31 -33.47 -30.75
C GLY A 52 50.38 -32.98 -29.63
N VAL A 53 50.94 -32.25 -28.65
CA VAL A 53 50.17 -31.70 -27.52
C VAL A 53 49.10 -30.71 -28.01
N LEU A 54 49.47 -29.74 -28.85
CA LEU A 54 48.53 -28.73 -29.35
C LEU A 54 47.50 -29.34 -30.32
N GLY A 55 47.87 -30.38 -31.07
CA GLY A 55 46.95 -31.18 -31.87
C GLY A 55 45.90 -31.90 -31.02
N ALA A 56 46.30 -32.49 -29.90
CA ALA A 56 45.37 -33.10 -28.95
C ALA A 56 44.43 -32.06 -28.33
N VAL A 57 44.94 -30.90 -27.91
CA VAL A 57 44.13 -29.78 -27.39
C VAL A 57 43.14 -29.30 -28.46
N LYS A 58 43.58 -29.10 -29.71
CA LYS A 58 42.72 -28.70 -30.83
C LYS A 58 41.50 -29.62 -30.99
N ASN A 59 41.71 -30.92 -30.87
CA ASN A 59 40.67 -31.93 -31.09
C ASN A 59 39.74 -32.11 -29.88
N THR A 60 40.21 -31.82 -28.67
CA THR A 60 39.47 -32.06 -27.42
C THR A 60 38.82 -30.80 -26.84
N GLN A 61 39.25 -29.61 -27.27
CA GLN A 61 38.78 -28.36 -26.68
C GLN A 61 37.31 -28.05 -27.05
N THR A 62 36.53 -27.73 -26.03
CA THR A 62 35.07 -27.58 -26.11
C THR A 62 34.59 -26.14 -26.31
N TYR A 63 35.49 -25.17 -26.20
CA TYR A 63 35.22 -23.75 -26.41
C TYR A 63 35.25 -23.41 -27.91
N ASN A 64 34.51 -22.37 -28.31
CA ASN A 64 34.58 -21.90 -29.71
C ASN A 64 35.62 -20.78 -29.88
N VAL A 65 35.97 -20.08 -28.80
CA VAL A 65 37.00 -19.04 -28.79
C VAL A 65 38.35 -19.58 -29.22
N GLY A 66 39.07 -18.80 -30.03
CA GLY A 66 40.38 -19.14 -30.58
C GLY A 66 40.52 -20.53 -31.20
N ARG A 67 39.41 -21.23 -31.51
CA ARG A 67 39.41 -22.54 -32.17
C ARG A 67 40.06 -22.44 -33.55
N LYS A 68 39.70 -21.39 -34.30
CA LYS A 68 40.31 -21.08 -35.59
C LYS A 68 41.80 -20.73 -35.44
N THR A 69 42.14 -19.92 -34.44
CA THR A 69 43.53 -19.55 -34.14
C THR A 69 44.39 -20.78 -33.83
N LEU A 70 43.94 -21.65 -32.94
CA LEU A 70 44.60 -22.92 -32.61
C LEU A 70 44.65 -23.87 -33.81
N GLN A 71 43.58 -23.92 -34.60
CA GLN A 71 43.53 -24.74 -35.81
C GLN A 71 44.53 -24.28 -36.87
N ASN A 72 44.65 -22.97 -37.10
CA ASN A 72 45.61 -22.39 -38.03
C ASN A 72 47.04 -22.56 -37.51
N LEU A 73 47.25 -22.37 -36.19
CA LEU A 73 48.56 -22.55 -35.56
C LEU A 73 49.08 -23.99 -35.74
N VAL A 74 48.23 -24.98 -35.45
CA VAL A 74 48.59 -26.40 -35.56
C VAL A 74 48.68 -26.86 -37.01
N SER A 75 47.71 -26.50 -37.85
CA SER A 75 47.61 -27.03 -39.22
C SER A 75 48.55 -26.32 -40.19
N ASP A 76 48.76 -25.01 -40.02
CA ASP A 76 49.39 -24.18 -41.04
C ASP A 76 50.75 -23.61 -40.60
N GLU A 77 51.03 -23.52 -39.30
CA GLU A 77 52.23 -22.85 -38.80
C GLU A 77 53.26 -23.83 -38.25
N ILE A 78 52.86 -24.72 -37.33
CA ILE A 78 53.75 -25.73 -36.77
C ILE A 78 54.28 -26.66 -37.87
N ASN A 79 53.41 -27.09 -38.79
CA ASN A 79 53.78 -28.01 -39.86
C ASN A 79 54.80 -27.42 -40.85
N LYS A 80 54.88 -26.08 -41.01
CA LYS A 80 55.84 -25.44 -41.92
C LYS A 80 57.27 -25.41 -41.38
N HIS A 81 57.40 -25.49 -40.05
CA HIS A 81 58.69 -25.40 -39.36
C HIS A 81 59.08 -26.73 -38.69
N LEU A 82 58.33 -27.81 -38.96
CA LEU A 82 58.74 -29.16 -38.60
C LEU A 82 59.99 -29.53 -39.42
N CYS A 83 61.02 -30.07 -38.76
CA CYS A 83 62.28 -30.44 -39.42
C CYS A 83 63.10 -29.25 -39.94
N SER A 84 63.04 -28.12 -39.25
CA SER A 84 63.81 -26.90 -39.55
C SER A 84 64.80 -26.53 -38.44
N GLY A 85 64.96 -27.41 -37.44
CA GLY A 85 66.03 -27.32 -36.44
C GLY A 85 65.94 -26.05 -35.60
N HIS A 86 67.10 -25.48 -35.31
CA HIS A 86 67.22 -24.27 -34.51
C HIS A 86 66.43 -23.08 -35.07
N ASP A 87 66.46 -22.88 -36.39
CA ASP A 87 65.79 -21.73 -37.04
C ASP A 87 64.26 -21.84 -36.96
N GLY A 88 63.73 -23.04 -37.19
CA GLY A 88 62.30 -23.33 -37.02
C GLY A 88 61.86 -23.11 -35.58
N PHE A 89 62.65 -23.59 -34.63
CA PHE A 89 62.38 -23.43 -33.21
C PHE A 89 62.38 -21.96 -32.77
N THR A 90 63.43 -21.20 -33.13
CA THR A 90 63.58 -19.79 -32.76
C THR A 90 62.49 -18.91 -33.38
N THR A 91 61.99 -19.27 -34.56
CA THR A 91 60.90 -18.55 -35.24
C THR A 91 59.53 -18.90 -34.64
N LEU A 92 59.27 -20.19 -34.43
CA LEU A 92 57.94 -20.66 -34.08
C LEU A 92 57.62 -20.49 -32.58
N LEU A 93 58.59 -20.68 -31.69
CA LEU A 93 58.34 -20.67 -30.25
C LEU A 93 57.75 -19.33 -29.73
N PRO A 94 58.28 -18.15 -30.11
CA PRO A 94 57.67 -16.88 -29.72
C PRO A 94 56.25 -16.71 -30.25
N ARG A 95 55.99 -17.19 -31.48
CA ARG A 95 54.67 -17.11 -32.11
C ARG A 95 53.65 -18.03 -31.43
N LEU A 96 54.03 -19.28 -31.14
CA LEU A 96 53.23 -20.22 -30.35
C LEU A 96 52.86 -19.61 -29.01
N THR A 97 53.85 -19.06 -28.30
CA THR A 97 53.65 -18.44 -26.98
C THR A 97 52.65 -17.29 -27.07
N ASN A 98 52.78 -16.41 -28.08
CA ASN A 98 51.87 -15.29 -28.28
C ASN A 98 50.44 -15.75 -28.62
N GLU A 99 50.26 -16.68 -29.56
CA GLU A 99 48.93 -17.14 -29.98
C GLU A 99 48.22 -17.94 -28.88
N ILE A 100 48.94 -18.76 -28.11
CA ILE A 100 48.41 -19.43 -26.91
C ILE A 100 48.04 -18.40 -25.84
N GLY A 101 48.86 -17.37 -25.65
CA GLY A 101 48.57 -16.26 -24.74
C GLY A 101 47.30 -15.50 -25.11
N LYS A 102 47.10 -15.21 -26.41
CA LYS A 102 45.86 -14.60 -26.93
C LYS A 102 44.66 -15.51 -26.68
N TYR A 103 44.76 -16.79 -27.02
CA TYR A 103 43.69 -17.77 -26.78
C TYR A 103 43.25 -17.77 -25.30
N ASN A 104 44.20 -17.88 -24.36
CA ASN A 104 43.89 -17.90 -22.92
C ASN A 104 43.26 -16.59 -22.46
N THR A 105 43.69 -15.46 -23.01
CA THR A 105 43.13 -14.14 -22.70
C THR A 105 41.68 -14.04 -23.19
N GLU A 106 41.41 -14.43 -24.44
CA GLU A 106 40.06 -14.38 -25.00
C GLU A 106 39.08 -15.31 -24.26
N VAL A 107 39.53 -16.50 -23.84
CA VAL A 107 38.73 -17.43 -23.00
C VAL A 107 38.38 -16.78 -21.67
N ARG A 108 39.38 -16.22 -20.97
CA ARG A 108 39.19 -15.58 -19.67
C ARG A 108 38.23 -14.40 -19.79
N ASP A 109 38.50 -13.50 -20.72
CA ASP A 109 37.75 -12.24 -20.86
C ASP A 109 36.29 -12.52 -21.26
N SER A 110 36.04 -13.54 -22.08
CA SER A 110 34.68 -13.97 -22.43
C SER A 110 33.92 -14.56 -21.25
N ASN A 111 34.58 -15.42 -20.46
CA ASN A 111 33.98 -15.98 -19.25
C ASN A 111 33.65 -14.88 -18.23
N GLU A 112 34.57 -13.94 -17.97
CA GLU A 112 34.34 -12.83 -17.04
C GLU A 112 33.22 -11.91 -17.51
N LYS A 113 33.13 -11.65 -18.83
CA LYS A 113 32.06 -10.83 -19.41
C LYS A 113 30.68 -11.45 -19.20
N VAL A 114 30.54 -12.76 -19.39
CA VAL A 114 29.27 -13.48 -19.14
C VAL A 114 29.00 -13.63 -17.64
N LYS A 115 30.03 -13.85 -16.83
CA LYS A 115 29.89 -14.06 -15.39
C LYS A 115 29.42 -12.80 -14.65
N LYS A 116 29.99 -11.64 -14.97
CA LYS A 116 29.75 -10.39 -14.23
C LYS A 116 28.27 -10.00 -14.09
N PRO A 117 27.43 -10.00 -15.15
CA PRO A 117 26.00 -9.71 -15.00
C PRO A 117 25.24 -10.73 -14.15
N ILE A 118 25.70 -11.98 -14.07
CA ILE A 118 25.10 -13.01 -13.22
C ILE A 118 25.44 -12.72 -11.75
N GLU A 119 26.69 -12.37 -11.45
CA GLU A 119 27.09 -11.99 -10.08
C GLU A 119 26.38 -10.72 -9.61
N GLU A 120 26.26 -9.72 -10.49
CA GLU A 120 25.50 -8.49 -10.19
C GLU A 120 24.03 -8.80 -9.88
N LEU A 121 23.40 -9.67 -10.67
CA LEU A 121 22.05 -10.14 -10.37
C LEU A 121 21.99 -10.84 -9.01
N LEU A 122 22.85 -11.83 -8.76
CA LEU A 122 22.86 -12.61 -7.53
C LEU A 122 23.09 -11.73 -6.29
N ASN A 123 23.95 -10.72 -6.37
CA ASN A 123 24.16 -9.77 -5.29
C ASN A 123 22.93 -8.90 -5.03
N GLN A 124 22.19 -8.54 -6.08
CA GLN A 124 20.96 -7.75 -5.96
C GLN A 124 19.78 -8.57 -5.45
N VAL A 125 19.64 -9.85 -5.84
CA VAL A 125 18.53 -10.73 -5.43
C VAL A 125 18.88 -11.71 -4.32
N GLY A 126 20.07 -11.58 -3.73
CA GLY A 126 20.58 -12.45 -2.67
C GLY A 126 19.98 -12.15 -1.30
N ASP A 127 20.69 -12.55 -0.25
CA ASP A 127 20.21 -12.51 1.14
C ASP A 127 19.73 -11.13 1.57
N ALA A 128 20.39 -10.05 1.15
CA ALA A 128 19.99 -8.69 1.48
C ALA A 128 18.59 -8.35 0.97
N PHE A 129 18.25 -8.76 -0.26
CA PHE A 129 16.93 -8.56 -0.83
C PHE A 129 15.89 -9.44 -0.15
N MET A 130 16.22 -10.71 0.10
CA MET A 130 15.33 -11.62 0.83
C MET A 130 15.03 -11.10 2.25
N ASN A 131 16.03 -10.58 2.96
CA ASN A 131 15.85 -9.97 4.27
C ASN A 131 14.98 -8.71 4.21
N LYS A 132 15.15 -7.85 3.19
CA LYS A 132 14.27 -6.69 2.99
C LYS A 132 12.82 -7.12 2.78
N VAL A 133 12.58 -8.14 1.94
CA VAL A 133 11.23 -8.68 1.70
C VAL A 133 10.64 -9.25 2.99
N GLN A 134 11.43 -9.99 3.77
CA GLN A 134 10.99 -10.56 5.04
C GLN A 134 10.64 -9.47 6.07
N ASN A 135 11.40 -8.37 6.12
CA ASN A 135 11.17 -7.26 7.03
C ASN A 135 9.94 -6.42 6.66
N ILE A 136 9.45 -6.51 5.41
CA ILE A 136 8.21 -5.86 4.98
C ILE A 136 6.99 -6.66 5.44
N LEU A 137 7.13 -7.98 5.64
CA LEU A 137 6.02 -8.81 6.10
C LEU A 137 5.63 -8.38 7.51
N PRO A 138 4.34 -8.07 7.75
CA PRO A 138 3.89 -7.57 9.03
C PRO A 138 4.19 -8.61 10.12
N GLN A 139 4.78 -8.16 11.22
CA GLN A 139 4.87 -8.98 12.44
C GLN A 139 3.50 -9.06 13.13
N GLU A 140 3.36 -9.93 14.13
CA GLU A 140 2.10 -10.05 14.88
C GLU A 140 1.60 -8.68 15.35
N ASN A 141 0.32 -8.41 15.08
CA ASN A 141 -0.41 -7.18 15.44
C ASN A 141 0.04 -5.88 14.73
N GLU A 142 1.05 -5.90 13.84
CA GLU A 142 1.45 -4.69 13.10
C GLU A 142 0.48 -4.28 11.99
N GLY A 143 -0.36 -5.22 11.53
CA GLY A 143 -1.42 -4.95 10.55
C GLY A 143 -2.56 -4.06 11.09
N GLU A 144 -2.60 -3.79 12.39
CA GLU A 144 -3.58 -2.92 13.02
C GLU A 144 -3.12 -1.45 13.07
N ASP A 145 -1.83 -1.19 12.87
CA ASP A 145 -1.26 0.16 12.86
C ASP A 145 -1.29 0.74 11.42
N PRO A 146 -2.14 1.76 11.15
CA PRO A 146 -2.27 2.33 9.81
C PRO A 146 -0.97 2.93 9.27
N GLU A 147 -0.10 3.47 10.14
CA GLU A 147 1.16 4.07 9.71
C GLU A 147 2.14 3.00 9.26
N LYS A 148 2.20 1.87 9.98
CA LYS A 148 3.03 0.72 9.59
C LYS A 148 2.55 0.10 8.27
N VAL A 149 1.24 -0.07 8.10
CA VAL A 149 0.67 -0.61 6.86
C VAL A 149 0.98 0.30 5.66
N GLN A 150 0.83 1.63 5.81
CA GLN A 150 1.18 2.58 4.76
C GLN A 150 2.68 2.60 4.46
N ALA A 151 3.53 2.49 5.48
CA ALA A 151 4.97 2.40 5.30
C ALA A 151 5.35 1.14 4.51
N ALA A 152 4.78 -0.02 4.85
CA ALA A 152 4.99 -1.27 4.14
C ALA A 152 4.52 -1.18 2.67
N GLU A 153 3.33 -0.62 2.42
CA GLU A 153 2.83 -0.39 1.06
C GLU A 153 3.79 0.47 0.22
N LYS A 154 4.30 1.56 0.80
CA LYS A 154 5.26 2.45 0.16
C LYS A 154 6.58 1.74 -0.13
N GLN A 155 7.09 0.94 0.81
CA GLN A 155 8.31 0.15 0.63
C GLN A 155 8.17 -0.85 -0.51
N ILE A 156 7.04 -1.57 -0.59
CA ILE A 156 6.76 -2.52 -1.69
C ILE A 156 6.73 -1.79 -3.03
N LYS A 157 6.01 -0.67 -3.13
CA LYS A 157 5.92 0.12 -4.37
C LYS A 157 7.29 0.61 -4.85
N ASN A 158 8.11 1.10 -3.92
CA ASN A 158 9.47 1.54 -4.24
C ASN A 158 10.36 0.35 -4.65
N MET A 159 10.30 -0.77 -3.95
CA MET A 159 11.05 -1.98 -4.30
C MET A 159 10.71 -2.47 -5.72
N PHE A 160 9.42 -2.48 -6.08
CA PHE A 160 8.98 -2.84 -7.43
C PHE A 160 9.43 -1.84 -8.49
N ARG A 161 9.30 -0.54 -8.22
CA ARG A 161 9.65 0.51 -9.19
C ARG A 161 11.15 0.65 -9.38
N ASP A 162 11.91 0.64 -8.30
CA ASP A 162 13.29 1.12 -8.28
C ASP A 162 14.28 -0.05 -8.24
N GLU A 163 14.03 -1.12 -7.47
CA GLU A 163 14.95 -2.26 -7.36
C GLU A 163 14.65 -3.30 -8.45
N ILE A 164 13.41 -3.80 -8.53
CA ILE A 164 13.02 -4.89 -9.44
C ILE A 164 13.19 -4.48 -10.91
N LYS A 165 12.72 -3.29 -11.29
CA LYS A 165 12.90 -2.81 -12.68
C LYS A 165 14.35 -2.51 -13.01
N THR A 166 15.14 -2.00 -12.07
CA THR A 166 16.56 -1.70 -12.33
C THR A 166 17.36 -2.97 -12.55
N PHE A 167 17.14 -4.01 -11.73
CA PHE A 167 17.76 -5.31 -11.97
C PHE A 167 17.32 -5.86 -13.33
N ASN A 168 16.00 -5.84 -13.62
CA ASN A 168 15.45 -6.39 -14.85
C ASN A 168 16.09 -5.73 -16.08
N ASN A 169 16.17 -4.40 -16.07
CA ASN A 169 16.79 -3.63 -17.13
C ASN A 169 18.28 -3.92 -17.23
N THR A 170 19.02 -3.94 -16.12
CA THR A 170 20.47 -4.18 -16.11
C THR A 170 20.81 -5.57 -16.64
N PHE A 171 20.15 -6.60 -16.12
CA PHE A 171 20.36 -7.99 -16.52
C PHE A 171 19.91 -8.24 -17.96
N ASN A 172 18.70 -7.83 -18.33
CA ASN A 172 18.23 -8.03 -19.71
C ASN A 172 19.03 -7.21 -20.69
N ASN A 173 19.49 -5.99 -20.36
CA ASN A 173 20.35 -5.19 -21.23
C ASN A 173 21.73 -5.83 -21.40
N ALA A 174 22.31 -6.39 -20.33
CA ALA A 174 23.57 -7.11 -20.41
C ALA A 174 23.48 -8.32 -21.36
N TYR A 175 22.32 -8.99 -21.42
CA TYR A 175 22.06 -10.15 -22.27
C TYR A 175 21.23 -9.85 -23.53
N ASN A 176 20.95 -8.58 -23.84
CA ASN A 176 19.92 -8.21 -24.81
C ASN A 176 20.36 -8.50 -26.24
N PHE A 177 19.47 -9.12 -27.01
CA PHE A 177 19.68 -9.42 -28.43
C PHE A 177 19.01 -8.38 -29.35
N THR A 178 18.53 -7.23 -28.83
CA THR A 178 17.56 -6.34 -29.52
C THR A 178 18.05 -4.91 -29.86
N THR A 179 18.71 -4.18 -28.95
CA THR A 179 19.19 -2.78 -29.12
C THR A 179 20.32 -2.69 -30.16
N LYS A 180 20.40 -1.62 -30.97
CA LYS A 180 20.89 -1.78 -32.36
C LYS A 180 22.41 -1.83 -32.60
N ILE A 181 23.27 -1.50 -31.64
CA ILE A 181 24.73 -1.36 -31.87
C ILE A 181 25.54 -2.38 -31.08
N GLU A 182 25.20 -2.62 -29.83
CA GLU A 182 25.99 -3.31 -28.79
C GLU A 182 26.09 -4.84 -28.99
N LYS A 183 25.35 -5.32 -29.98
CA LYS A 183 24.92 -6.69 -30.27
C LYS A 183 26.03 -7.73 -30.49
N THR A 184 27.25 -7.32 -30.73
CA THR A 184 28.34 -8.22 -31.09
C THR A 184 28.98 -8.84 -29.86
N ASP A 185 29.17 -8.07 -28.79
CA ASP A 185 30.17 -8.38 -27.78
C ASP A 185 29.77 -9.47 -26.78
N MET A 186 28.59 -9.34 -26.15
CA MET A 186 28.07 -10.39 -25.26
C MET A 186 27.67 -11.65 -26.05
N LYS A 187 27.11 -11.46 -27.25
CA LYS A 187 26.74 -12.56 -28.14
C LYS A 187 27.97 -13.36 -28.58
N ILE A 188 29.07 -12.69 -28.90
CA ILE A 188 30.37 -13.32 -29.19
C ILE A 188 30.88 -14.05 -27.94
N ALA A 189 30.89 -13.39 -26.77
CA ALA A 189 31.34 -14.00 -25.52
C ALA A 189 30.55 -15.26 -25.17
N ILE A 190 29.21 -15.25 -25.33
CA ILE A 190 28.37 -16.43 -25.16
C ILE A 190 28.74 -17.49 -26.21
N ASN A 191 28.81 -17.14 -27.49
CA ASN A 191 29.17 -18.09 -28.55
C ASN A 191 30.55 -18.72 -28.33
N TYR A 192 31.45 -18.05 -27.63
CA TYR A 192 32.79 -18.52 -27.28
C TYR A 192 32.81 -19.57 -26.17
N LEU A 193 31.80 -19.61 -25.31
CA LEU A 193 31.62 -20.66 -24.32
C LEU A 193 31.43 -22.03 -24.99
N ASN A 194 31.62 -23.11 -24.22
CA ASN A 194 31.21 -24.44 -24.67
C ASN A 194 29.68 -24.54 -24.82
N SER A 195 29.21 -25.47 -25.64
CA SER A 195 27.80 -25.63 -25.99
C SER A 195 26.87 -25.83 -24.78
N SER A 196 27.31 -26.54 -23.75
CA SER A 196 26.55 -26.74 -22.51
C SER A 196 26.37 -25.43 -21.74
N LEU A 197 27.45 -24.66 -21.57
CA LEU A 197 27.37 -23.35 -20.90
C LEU A 197 26.53 -22.35 -21.69
N GLN A 198 26.64 -22.33 -23.03
CA GLN A 198 25.79 -21.50 -23.89
C GLN A 198 24.30 -21.77 -23.64
N LEU A 199 23.93 -23.05 -23.61
CA LEU A 199 22.56 -23.46 -23.41
C LEU A 199 22.06 -23.08 -22.01
N ARG A 200 22.88 -23.30 -20.98
CA ARG A 200 22.57 -22.91 -19.60
C ARG A 200 22.40 -21.40 -19.44
N VAL A 201 23.25 -20.59 -20.05
CA VAL A 201 23.12 -19.12 -20.03
C VAL A 201 21.82 -18.70 -20.72
N LYS A 202 21.51 -19.25 -21.90
CA LYS A 202 20.26 -18.94 -22.62
C LYS A 202 19.02 -19.31 -21.81
N HIS A 203 19.00 -20.49 -21.19
CA HIS A 203 17.90 -20.89 -20.31
C HIS A 203 17.82 -20.00 -19.07
N GLY A 204 18.95 -19.68 -18.43
CA GLY A 204 18.99 -18.77 -17.29
C GLY A 204 18.40 -17.40 -17.62
N VAL A 205 18.81 -16.80 -18.74
CA VAL A 205 18.26 -15.52 -19.22
C VAL A 205 16.75 -15.62 -19.47
N SER A 206 16.30 -16.69 -20.15
CA SER A 206 14.88 -16.91 -20.41
C SER A 206 14.06 -17.10 -19.13
N ASN A 207 14.61 -17.82 -18.14
CA ASN A 207 13.94 -18.08 -16.88
C ASN A 207 13.82 -16.78 -16.07
N VAL A 208 14.89 -15.99 -15.98
CA VAL A 208 14.86 -14.70 -15.29
C VAL A 208 13.82 -13.77 -15.92
N ALA A 209 13.79 -13.65 -17.25
CA ALA A 209 12.78 -12.85 -17.95
C ALA A 209 11.34 -13.35 -17.69
N HIS A 210 11.14 -14.67 -17.65
CA HIS A 210 9.85 -15.28 -17.32
C HIS A 210 9.42 -14.96 -15.88
N GLU A 211 10.32 -15.13 -14.91
CA GLU A 211 10.03 -14.90 -13.49
C GLU A 211 9.70 -13.44 -13.19
N ILE A 212 10.39 -12.50 -13.83
CA ILE A 212 10.09 -11.06 -13.68
C ILE A 212 8.70 -10.75 -14.23
N LYS A 213 8.39 -11.24 -15.43
CA LYS A 213 7.05 -11.05 -16.02
C LYS A 213 5.96 -11.66 -15.14
N ARG A 214 6.20 -12.84 -14.58
CA ARG A 214 5.28 -13.49 -13.64
C ARG A 214 5.08 -12.64 -12.39
N LEU A 215 6.15 -12.09 -11.83
CA LEU A 215 6.11 -11.22 -10.66
C LEU A 215 5.34 -9.93 -10.94
N GLU A 216 5.55 -9.28 -12.09
CA GLU A 216 4.78 -8.10 -12.54
C GLU A 216 3.29 -8.41 -12.65
N GLN A 217 2.92 -9.53 -13.26
CA GLN A 217 1.51 -9.94 -13.40
C GLN A 217 0.84 -10.21 -12.05
N VAL A 218 1.55 -10.86 -11.12
CA VAL A 218 1.04 -11.11 -9.77
C VAL A 218 0.88 -9.78 -9.03
N ALA A 219 1.88 -8.89 -9.07
CA ALA A 219 1.82 -7.59 -8.42
C ALA A 219 0.64 -6.74 -8.92
N ASP A 220 0.44 -6.66 -10.24
CA ASP A 220 -0.69 -5.93 -10.83
C ASP A 220 -2.05 -6.52 -10.41
N LYS A 221 -2.15 -7.85 -10.30
CA LYS A 221 -3.37 -8.54 -9.89
C LYS A 221 -3.67 -8.28 -8.41
N GLU A 222 -2.67 -8.41 -7.55
CA GLU A 222 -2.83 -8.19 -6.10
C GLU A 222 -3.13 -6.72 -5.81
N GLN A 223 -2.49 -5.78 -6.50
CA GLN A 223 -2.80 -4.35 -6.39
C GLN A 223 -4.26 -4.06 -6.75
N LYS A 224 -4.76 -4.57 -7.87
CA LYS A 224 -6.17 -4.40 -8.26
C LYS A 224 -7.13 -5.02 -7.26
N THR A 225 -6.76 -6.16 -6.67
CA THR A 225 -7.57 -6.84 -5.65
C THR A 225 -7.65 -5.98 -4.38
N PHE A 226 -6.52 -5.43 -3.95
CA PHE A 226 -6.44 -4.51 -2.82
C PHE A 226 -7.27 -3.23 -3.05
N GLU A 227 -7.11 -2.56 -4.19
CA GLU A 227 -7.88 -1.36 -4.55
C GLU A 227 -9.39 -1.65 -4.59
N SER A 228 -9.79 -2.83 -5.07
CA SER A 228 -11.20 -3.25 -5.07
C SER A 228 -11.74 -3.47 -3.67
N ALA A 229 -10.96 -4.11 -2.78
CA ALA A 229 -11.32 -4.30 -1.39
C ALA A 229 -11.44 -2.95 -0.65
N GLU A 230 -10.45 -2.07 -0.81
CA GLU A 230 -10.45 -0.72 -0.25
C GLU A 230 -11.70 0.06 -0.68
N LYS A 231 -12.06 0.01 -1.97
CA LYS A 231 -13.26 0.66 -2.49
C LYS A 231 -14.53 0.13 -1.83
N LYS A 232 -14.68 -1.19 -1.72
CA LYS A 232 -15.84 -1.82 -1.06
C LYS A 232 -15.94 -1.43 0.40
N VAL A 233 -14.82 -1.43 1.13
CA VAL A 233 -14.79 -1.02 2.55
C VAL A 233 -15.23 0.44 2.69
N LYS A 234 -14.70 1.35 1.85
CA LYS A 234 -15.11 2.76 1.86
C LYS A 234 -16.60 2.94 1.57
N GLU A 235 -17.14 2.19 0.61
CA GLU A 235 -18.55 2.23 0.25
C GLU A 235 -19.44 1.75 1.40
N VAL A 236 -19.14 0.61 2.00
CA VAL A 236 -19.87 0.08 3.17
C VAL A 236 -19.82 1.05 4.35
N MET A 237 -18.64 1.60 4.66
CA MET A 237 -18.49 2.58 5.75
C MET A 237 -19.30 3.87 5.48
N LYS A 238 -19.35 4.33 4.23
CA LYS A 238 -20.17 5.48 3.83
C LYS A 238 -21.66 5.18 4.02
N THR A 239 -22.14 4.04 3.51
CA THR A 239 -23.55 3.63 3.67
C THR A 239 -23.92 3.45 5.14
N LEU A 240 -23.02 2.88 5.95
CA LEU A 240 -23.23 2.75 7.39
C LEU A 240 -23.37 4.12 8.06
N LYS A 241 -22.47 5.06 7.74
CA LYS A 241 -22.55 6.44 8.25
C LYS A 241 -23.88 7.10 7.89
N GLU A 242 -24.27 7.04 6.62
CA GLU A 242 -25.54 7.60 6.15
C GLU A 242 -26.75 6.96 6.84
N GLY A 243 -26.71 5.64 7.07
CA GLY A 243 -27.74 4.92 7.81
C GLY A 243 -27.83 5.32 9.28
N VAL A 244 -26.69 5.49 9.95
CA VAL A 244 -26.61 5.97 11.34
C VAL A 244 -27.15 7.40 11.43
N ASP A 245 -26.71 8.31 10.56
CA ASP A 245 -27.15 9.71 10.53
C ASP A 245 -28.66 9.81 10.29
N ALA A 246 -29.21 9.02 9.35
CA ALA A 246 -30.64 8.98 9.08
C ALA A 246 -31.45 8.44 10.27
N LYS A 247 -30.94 7.41 10.97
CA LYS A 247 -31.60 6.84 12.15
C LYS A 247 -31.60 7.82 13.32
N ILE A 248 -30.48 8.51 13.55
CA ILE A 248 -30.38 9.57 14.56
C ILE A 248 -31.36 10.70 14.23
N ALA A 249 -31.40 11.17 12.99
CA ALA A 249 -32.32 12.24 12.57
C ALA A 249 -33.79 11.84 12.79
N ASN A 250 -34.17 10.61 12.44
CA ASN A 250 -35.52 10.10 12.67
C ASN A 250 -35.86 9.96 14.15
N HIS A 251 -34.94 9.46 14.98
CA HIS A 251 -35.14 9.33 16.43
C HIS A 251 -35.32 10.70 17.08
N VAL A 252 -34.48 11.67 16.74
CA VAL A 252 -34.58 13.06 17.23
C VAL A 252 -35.88 13.70 16.77
N HIS A 253 -36.27 13.54 15.49
CA HIS A 253 -37.53 14.05 14.99
C HIS A 253 -38.74 13.47 15.73
N ARG A 254 -38.75 12.14 15.96
CA ARG A 254 -39.82 11.47 16.72
C ARG A 254 -39.90 11.98 18.15
N LEU A 255 -38.76 12.14 18.82
CA LEU A 255 -38.71 12.67 20.18
C LEU A 255 -39.28 14.10 20.23
N VAL A 256 -38.88 14.96 19.30
CA VAL A 256 -39.38 16.35 19.21
C VAL A 256 -40.90 16.38 18.98
N GLU A 257 -41.43 15.56 18.08
CA GLU A 257 -42.88 15.51 17.83
C GLU A 257 -43.65 14.96 19.04
N GLN A 258 -43.12 13.95 19.73
CA GLN A 258 -43.71 13.45 20.98
C GLN A 258 -43.73 14.52 22.07
N LEU A 259 -42.64 15.28 22.21
CA LEU A 259 -42.55 16.37 23.20
C LEU A 259 -43.53 17.50 22.86
N LYS A 260 -43.60 17.92 21.59
CA LYS A 260 -44.58 18.91 21.12
C LYS A 260 -46.01 18.47 21.41
N GLY A 261 -46.34 17.20 21.15
CA GLY A 261 -47.66 16.64 21.44
C GLY A 261 -48.03 16.74 22.92
N LYS A 262 -47.14 16.31 23.82
CA LYS A 262 -47.35 16.41 25.28
C LYS A 262 -47.48 17.86 25.75
N VAL A 263 -46.66 18.77 25.24
CA VAL A 263 -46.75 20.19 25.57
C VAL A 263 -48.07 20.80 25.07
N GLN A 264 -48.54 20.37 23.90
CA GLN A 264 -49.81 20.82 23.34
C GLN A 264 -51.01 20.35 24.18
N GLU A 265 -51.02 19.10 24.65
CA GLU A 265 -52.04 18.59 25.57
C GLU A 265 -52.12 19.44 26.84
N ILE A 266 -50.97 19.72 27.47
CA ILE A 266 -50.90 20.57 28.67
C ILE A 266 -51.38 21.99 28.37
N LEU A 267 -51.02 22.56 27.21
CA LEU A 267 -51.48 23.88 26.79
C LEU A 267 -53.00 23.93 26.66
N ASP A 268 -53.62 22.90 26.10
CA ASP A 268 -55.07 22.85 25.89
C ASP A 268 -55.82 22.65 27.22
N ASP A 269 -55.28 21.85 28.14
CA ASP A 269 -55.78 21.77 29.52
C ASP A 269 -55.72 23.13 30.23
N LEU A 270 -54.59 23.85 30.12
CA LEU A 270 -54.44 25.19 30.71
C LEU A 270 -55.43 26.20 30.12
N LYS A 271 -55.66 26.18 28.80
CA LYS A 271 -56.67 27.02 28.16
C LYS A 271 -58.08 26.69 28.65
N SER A 272 -58.40 25.41 28.80
CA SER A 272 -59.70 24.94 29.31
C SER A 272 -59.94 25.39 30.75
N ILE A 273 -58.92 25.26 31.61
CA ILE A 273 -58.96 25.77 32.99
C ILE A 273 -59.15 27.28 33.00
N ASN A 274 -58.39 28.02 32.19
CA ASN A 274 -58.52 29.47 32.10
C ASN A 274 -59.92 29.90 31.65
N GLY A 275 -60.50 29.23 30.63
CA GLY A 275 -61.86 29.48 30.18
C GLY A 275 -62.89 29.23 31.28
N SER A 276 -62.72 28.16 32.06
CA SER A 276 -63.58 27.85 33.21
C SER A 276 -63.46 28.91 34.31
N LEU A 277 -62.25 29.35 34.65
CA LEU A 277 -62.00 30.41 35.64
C LEU A 277 -62.64 31.74 35.21
N VAL A 278 -62.47 32.15 33.95
CA VAL A 278 -63.12 33.36 33.41
C VAL A 278 -64.63 33.27 33.51
N ASN A 279 -65.22 32.11 33.19
CA ASN A 279 -66.66 31.90 33.34
C ASN A 279 -67.11 32.02 34.81
N TYR A 280 -66.39 31.42 35.76
CA TYR A 280 -66.71 31.56 37.18
C TYR A 280 -66.57 32.99 37.69
N ILE A 281 -65.55 33.73 37.24
CA ILE A 281 -65.38 35.16 37.57
C ILE A 281 -66.57 35.97 37.03
N ASN A 282 -66.97 35.75 35.77
CA ASN A 282 -68.10 36.46 35.16
C ASN A 282 -69.42 36.13 35.88
N GLN A 283 -69.63 34.86 36.24
CA GLN A 283 -70.78 34.47 37.06
C GLN A 283 -70.74 35.23 38.39
N MET A 284 -69.62 35.19 39.11
CA MET A 284 -69.44 35.86 40.40
C MET A 284 -69.70 37.37 40.30
N GLN A 285 -69.23 38.04 39.25
CA GLN A 285 -69.55 39.44 38.99
C GLN A 285 -71.05 39.66 38.82
N GLY A 286 -71.72 38.84 38.00
CA GLY A 286 -73.18 38.91 37.85
C GLY A 286 -73.95 38.66 39.16
N TRP A 287 -73.38 37.89 40.09
CA TRP A 287 -73.94 37.71 41.43
C TRP A 287 -73.72 38.94 42.32
N ILE A 288 -72.55 39.57 42.26
CA ILE A 288 -72.27 40.83 42.95
C ILE A 288 -73.27 41.90 42.48
N ASP A 289 -73.49 42.01 41.17
CA ASP A 289 -74.43 42.99 40.60
C ASP A 289 -75.87 42.74 41.10
N LYS A 290 -76.31 41.48 41.14
CA LYS A 290 -77.62 41.10 41.71
C LYS A 290 -77.72 41.40 43.21
N ALA A 291 -76.65 41.16 43.96
CA ALA A 291 -76.60 41.46 45.39
C ALA A 291 -76.77 42.96 45.62
N GLN A 292 -76.07 43.77 44.83
CA GLN A 292 -76.14 45.22 44.90
C GLN A 292 -77.58 45.70 44.62
N LEU A 293 -78.22 45.20 43.56
CA LEU A 293 -79.62 45.52 43.25
C LEU A 293 -80.58 45.13 44.40
N ALA A 294 -80.36 43.99 45.04
CA ALA A 294 -81.19 43.57 46.17
C ALA A 294 -81.00 44.48 47.40
N ILE A 295 -79.76 44.91 47.68
CA ILE A 295 -79.45 45.89 48.74
C ILE A 295 -80.11 47.22 48.41
N ASP A 296 -79.97 47.72 47.19
CA ASP A 296 -80.56 49.00 46.77
C ASP A 296 -82.09 48.97 46.91
N ALA A 297 -82.75 47.90 46.43
CA ALA A 297 -84.19 47.72 46.59
C ALA A 297 -84.63 47.60 48.07
N ALA A 298 -83.79 47.01 48.92
CA ALA A 298 -84.07 46.95 50.34
C ALA A 298 -83.92 48.32 51.02
N LEU A 299 -82.90 49.09 50.64
CA LEU A 299 -82.71 50.48 51.10
C LEU A 299 -83.90 51.35 50.70
N GLU A 300 -84.40 51.24 49.46
CA GLU A 300 -85.62 51.95 49.03
C GLU A 300 -86.84 51.60 49.88
N LYS A 301 -87.03 50.31 50.22
CA LYS A 301 -88.12 49.87 51.10
C LYS A 301 -87.95 50.38 52.53
N ILE A 302 -86.73 50.41 53.04
CA ILE A 302 -86.42 50.98 54.36
C ILE A 302 -86.73 52.48 54.36
N ASP A 303 -86.35 53.21 53.32
CA ASP A 303 -86.67 54.63 53.15
C ASP A 303 -88.18 54.87 53.08
N PHE A 304 -88.93 53.99 52.41
CA PHE A 304 -90.39 54.03 52.39
C PHE A 304 -90.99 53.79 53.78
N ILE A 305 -90.48 52.81 54.53
CA ILE A 305 -90.89 52.56 55.93
C ILE A 305 -90.59 53.79 56.80
N PHE A 306 -89.41 54.40 56.67
CA PHE A 306 -89.08 55.64 57.40
C PHE A 306 -90.03 56.80 57.09
N LYS A 307 -90.59 56.87 55.87
CA LYS A 307 -91.62 57.87 55.51
C LYS A 307 -93.00 57.55 56.09
N GLU A 308 -93.36 56.27 56.22
CA GLU A 308 -94.64 55.81 56.80
C GLU A 308 -94.64 55.81 58.34
N VAL A 309 -93.47 55.73 58.97
CA VAL A 309 -93.31 55.90 60.42
C VAL A 309 -93.24 57.40 60.72
N ASN A 310 -94.41 58.00 60.92
CA ASN A 310 -94.53 59.36 61.45
C ASN A 310 -94.22 59.34 62.96
N GLU A 311 -93.39 60.27 63.46
CA GLU A 311 -92.79 60.30 64.82
C GLU A 311 -93.79 60.38 66.01
N GLY A 312 -95.11 60.22 65.78
CA GLY A 312 -96.15 60.56 66.75
C GLY A 312 -97.16 59.49 67.16
N ASP A 313 -97.16 58.27 66.62
CA ASP A 313 -98.26 57.32 66.92
C ASP A 313 -97.80 55.87 67.20
N SER A 314 -98.18 55.34 68.36
CA SER A 314 -97.55 54.15 68.98
C SER A 314 -98.28 52.82 68.78
N TYR A 315 -99.34 52.77 67.96
CA TYR A 315 -100.05 51.52 67.70
C TYR A 315 -100.05 51.13 66.22
N LYS A 316 -98.99 50.38 65.89
CA LYS A 316 -98.80 49.44 64.77
C LYS A 316 -98.19 50.00 63.48
N ASN A 317 -96.98 49.53 63.17
CA ASN A 317 -96.76 48.89 61.87
C ASN A 317 -95.70 47.76 61.87
N PRO A 318 -95.89 46.66 62.62
CA PRO A 318 -94.94 45.54 62.66
C PRO A 318 -94.96 44.65 61.40
N LYS A 319 -96.01 44.72 60.58
CA LYS A 319 -96.21 43.80 59.45
C LYS A 319 -95.30 44.11 58.24
N PRO A 320 -95.20 45.37 57.77
CA PRO A 320 -94.31 45.72 56.66
C PRO A 320 -92.83 45.54 57.01
N MET A 321 -92.44 45.86 58.25
CA MET A 321 -91.08 45.61 58.76
C MET A 321 -90.72 44.13 58.75
N LYS A 322 -91.64 43.26 59.20
CA LYS A 322 -91.42 41.81 59.21
C LYS A 322 -91.32 41.25 57.80
N GLU A 323 -92.16 41.70 56.88
CA GLU A 323 -92.13 41.29 55.47
C GLU A 323 -90.84 41.74 54.76
N ALA A 324 -90.38 42.97 55.02
CA ALA A 324 -89.11 43.47 54.50
C ALA A 324 -87.90 42.69 55.05
N ALA A 325 -87.88 42.40 56.35
CA ALA A 325 -86.83 41.61 57.00
C ALA A 325 -86.79 40.15 56.51
N GLU A 326 -87.95 39.52 56.29
CA GLU A 326 -88.04 38.16 55.73
C GLU A 326 -87.58 38.09 54.26
N ALA A 327 -87.91 39.12 53.46
CA ALA A 327 -87.44 39.21 52.08
C ALA A 327 -85.91 39.36 52.01
N LEU A 328 -85.34 40.25 52.83
CA LEU A 328 -83.89 40.45 52.97
C LEU A 328 -83.18 39.16 53.40
N LYS A 329 -83.73 38.46 54.39
CA LYS A 329 -83.18 37.19 54.87
C LYS A 329 -83.13 36.15 53.76
N LYS A 330 -84.21 35.97 52.99
CA LYS A 330 -84.23 35.01 51.86
C LYS A 330 -83.20 35.34 50.79
N GLN A 331 -83.05 36.61 50.43
CA GLN A 331 -82.09 37.03 49.41
C GLN A 331 -80.64 36.87 49.88
N ALA A 332 -80.33 37.25 51.12
CA ALA A 332 -79.01 37.05 51.72
C ALA A 332 -78.63 35.56 51.79
N GLN A 333 -79.61 34.70 52.08
CA GLN A 333 -79.42 33.27 52.19
C GLN A 333 -79.11 32.62 50.83
N ILE A 334 -79.84 32.98 49.77
CA ILE A 334 -79.53 32.56 48.39
C ILE A 334 -78.13 33.03 47.97
N LEU A 335 -77.75 34.27 48.32
CA LEU A 335 -76.45 34.82 47.96
C LEU A 335 -75.30 34.08 48.65
N PHE A 336 -75.46 33.76 49.93
CA PHE A 336 -74.48 33.02 50.72
C PHE A 336 -74.30 31.58 50.22
N GLU A 337 -75.41 30.90 49.96
CA GLU A 337 -75.44 29.49 49.58
C GLU A 337 -74.77 29.28 48.20
N VAL A 338 -74.96 30.20 47.24
CA VAL A 338 -74.25 30.15 45.93
C VAL A 338 -72.82 30.70 45.99
N GLY A 339 -72.54 31.74 46.80
CA GLY A 339 -71.17 32.25 46.98
C GLY A 339 -70.20 31.18 47.50
N ASN A 340 -70.70 30.28 48.36
CA ASN A 340 -69.94 29.11 48.81
C ASN A 340 -69.67 28.09 47.71
N GLU A 341 -70.62 27.83 46.80
CA GLU A 341 -70.38 26.92 45.66
C GLU A 341 -69.28 27.44 44.73
N VAL A 342 -69.29 28.73 44.41
CA VAL A 342 -68.27 29.35 43.54
C VAL A 342 -66.90 29.29 44.21
N LYS A 343 -66.83 29.61 45.51
CA LYS A 343 -65.60 29.51 46.30
C LYS A 343 -65.03 28.09 46.27
N GLN A 344 -65.85 27.07 46.53
CA GLN A 344 -65.41 25.66 46.50
C GLN A 344 -64.85 25.27 45.12
N LYS A 345 -65.53 25.65 44.02
CA LYS A 345 -65.07 25.31 42.66
C LYS A 345 -63.74 26.01 42.30
N ILE A 346 -63.54 27.25 42.74
CA ILE A 346 -62.26 27.95 42.57
C ILE A 346 -61.15 27.27 43.39
N GLU A 347 -61.44 26.90 44.64
CA GLU A 347 -60.50 26.19 45.51
C GLU A 347 -60.08 24.82 44.96
N GLU A 348 -60.92 24.16 44.14
CA GLU A 348 -60.57 22.92 43.45
C GLU A 348 -59.74 23.13 42.18
N LEU A 349 -60.02 24.17 41.40
CA LEU A 349 -59.38 24.38 40.09
C LEU A 349 -57.98 24.97 40.19
N VAL A 350 -57.72 25.84 41.16
CA VAL A 350 -56.41 26.49 41.34
C VAL A 350 -55.29 25.48 41.65
N PRO A 351 -55.45 24.50 42.56
CA PRO A 351 -54.44 23.47 42.78
C PRO A 351 -54.21 22.59 41.55
N LYS A 352 -55.27 22.21 40.82
CA LYS A 352 -55.15 21.41 39.58
C LYS A 352 -54.30 22.13 38.54
N ALA A 353 -54.53 23.43 38.35
CA ALA A 353 -53.72 24.26 37.46
C ALA A 353 -52.24 24.30 37.89
N LYS A 354 -51.98 24.49 39.19
CA LYS A 354 -50.60 24.48 39.74
C LYS A 354 -49.89 23.14 39.52
N VAL A 355 -50.60 22.02 39.71
CA VAL A 355 -50.03 20.68 39.49
C VAL A 355 -49.65 20.49 38.02
N LEU A 356 -50.53 20.85 37.09
CA LEU A 356 -50.24 20.74 35.65
C LEU A 356 -49.05 21.60 35.22
N VAL A 357 -48.96 22.84 35.71
CA VAL A 357 -47.79 23.71 35.47
C VAL A 357 -46.51 23.12 36.07
N GLY A 358 -46.57 22.54 37.26
CA GLY A 358 -45.43 21.87 37.88
C GLY A 358 -44.99 20.60 37.14
N GLN A 359 -45.95 19.82 36.64
CA GLN A 359 -45.68 18.64 35.81
C GLN A 359 -45.00 19.02 34.49
N LEU A 360 -45.40 20.13 33.87
CA LEU A 360 -44.76 20.66 32.67
C LEU A 360 -43.28 21.04 32.93
N ASP A 361 -43.01 21.78 34.01
CA ASP A 361 -41.65 22.20 34.37
C ASP A 361 -40.75 20.99 34.68
N LEU A 362 -41.29 19.98 35.38
CA LEU A 362 -40.56 18.73 35.66
C LEU A 362 -40.31 17.89 34.42
N ALA A 363 -41.29 17.75 33.52
CA ALA A 363 -41.14 16.99 32.28
C ALA A 363 -40.08 17.62 31.36
N ILE A 364 -40.09 18.95 31.21
CA ILE A 364 -39.08 19.68 30.43
C ILE A 364 -37.68 19.48 31.04
N ARG A 365 -37.53 19.60 32.36
CA ARG A 365 -36.22 19.42 33.01
C ARG A 365 -35.73 17.98 33.03
N GLY A 366 -36.63 17.01 33.17
CA GLY A 366 -36.32 15.58 33.19
C GLY A 366 -35.84 15.09 31.82
N ASP A 367 -36.61 15.37 30.76
CA ASP A 367 -36.27 14.95 29.40
C ASP A 367 -35.03 15.68 28.84
N LEU A 368 -34.69 16.88 29.35
CA LEU A 368 -33.44 17.58 29.01
C LEU A 368 -32.21 17.04 29.77
N ASN A 369 -32.38 16.45 30.95
CA ASN A 369 -31.27 15.96 31.79
C ASN A 369 -31.03 14.44 31.71
N ASP A 370 -31.96 13.65 31.18
CA ASP A 370 -31.79 12.20 31.01
C ASP A 370 -31.92 11.83 29.53
N PRO A 371 -30.85 11.96 28.71
CA PRO A 371 -30.83 11.41 27.36
C PRO A 371 -30.67 9.89 27.46
N LYS A 372 -31.71 9.19 27.94
CA LYS A 372 -31.75 7.72 27.89
C LYS A 372 -32.04 7.26 26.47
N VAL A 373 -30.93 7.12 25.76
CA VAL A 373 -30.62 6.09 24.77
C VAL A 373 -31.61 4.92 24.80
N GLN A 374 -32.37 4.75 23.71
CA GLN A 374 -32.85 3.45 23.24
C GLN A 374 -32.40 3.25 21.79
#